data_AF-A0A653DGI4-F1
#
_entry.id   AF-A0A653DGI4-F1
#
_cell.length_a   1.000
_cell.length_b   1.000
_cell.length_c   1.000
_cell.angle_alpha   90.00
_cell.angle_beta   90.00
_cell.angle_gamma   90.00
#
_symmetry.space_group_name_H-M   'P 1'
#
loop_
_entity.id
_entity.type
_entity.pdbx_description
1 polymer ?
#
loop_
_entity_poly.entity_id
_entity_poly.type
_entity_poly.pdbx_seq_one_letter_code
_entity_poly.pdbx_strand_id
1 'polypeptide(L)'
;WIDGIITKFIRGFSRTSLDWLIFDGNIDEVWIENIAPILQEKKRLYLKSGESLFYPDNCTTIFEVLNLNNCSPPIVSQCAVIFLESTNVGWSSLIKAWAQSVKSLWMELYCQQTLSLINWVVTPCLYFLESHCTMLCSL
;
A
#
# COMPACT_ATOMS: atom_id res chain seq x y z
N TRP A 1 -28.05 3.14 -13.60
CA TRP A 1 -26.68 3.49 -13.17
C TRP A 1 -26.37 2.73 -11.90
N ILE A 2 -25.20 2.10 -11.81
CA ILE A 2 -24.74 1.39 -10.62
C ILE A 2 -23.58 2.19 -10.04
N ASP A 3 -23.61 2.44 -8.74
CA ASP A 3 -22.57 3.18 -8.04
C ASP A 3 -21.26 2.39 -8.03
N GLY A 4 -20.16 3.09 -8.32
CA GLY A 4 -18.82 2.51 -8.23
C GLY A 4 -18.39 2.28 -6.78
N ILE A 5 -17.45 1.37 -6.56
CA ILE A 5 -16.95 1.02 -5.22
C ILE A 5 -16.46 2.25 -4.45
N ILE A 6 -15.67 3.11 -5.10
CA ILE A 6 -15.12 4.34 -4.50
C ILE A 6 -16.23 5.29 -4.06
N THR A 7 -17.28 5.42 -4.88
CA THR A 7 -18.42 6.31 -4.62
C THR A 7 -19.19 5.90 -3.37
N LYS A 8 -19.29 4.59 -3.13
CA LYS A 8 -19.91 4.02 -1.93
C LYS A 8 -19.09 4.32 -0.68
N PHE A 9 -17.76 4.25 -0.75
CA PHE A 9 -16.88 4.62 0.36
C PHE A 9 -16.95 6.12 0.68
N ILE A 10 -16.84 6.98 -0.34
CA ILE A 10 -16.90 8.45 -0.15
C ILE A 10 -18.22 8.88 0.50
N ARG A 11 -19.35 8.29 0.09
CA ARG A 11 -20.65 8.58 0.73
C ARG A 11 -20.76 8.04 2.16
N GLY A 12 -19.99 7.01 2.49
CA GLY A 12 -19.93 6.42 3.82
C GLY A 12 -19.04 7.19 4.80
N PHE A 13 -18.23 8.14 4.32
CA PHE A 13 -17.35 8.92 5.19
C PHE A 13 -18.13 9.82 6.13
N SER A 14 -17.67 9.83 7.38
CA SER A 14 -18.17 10.71 8.40
C SER A 14 -17.72 12.15 8.14
N ARG A 15 -18.53 13.12 8.57
CA ARG A 15 -18.14 14.54 8.57
C ARG A 15 -17.35 14.95 9.81
N THR A 16 -17.24 14.06 10.80
CA THR A 16 -16.68 14.40 12.12
C THR A 16 -15.46 13.57 12.51
N SER A 17 -15.23 12.40 11.89
CA SER A 17 -14.03 11.57 12.12
C SER A 17 -13.00 11.72 11.01
N LEU A 18 -11.73 11.45 11.32
CA LEU A 18 -10.69 11.38 10.30
C LEU A 18 -10.78 10.01 9.61
N ASP A 19 -11.19 9.99 8.35
CA ASP A 19 -11.39 8.76 7.59
C ASP A 19 -10.30 8.61 6.51
N TRP A 20 -9.85 7.38 6.28
CA TRP A 20 -8.70 7.09 5.42
C TRP A 20 -9.12 6.16 4.30
N LEU A 21 -8.84 6.55 3.05
CA LEU A 21 -9.04 5.74 1.86
C LEU A 21 -7.70 5.21 1.36
N ILE A 22 -7.48 3.90 1.49
CA ILE A 22 -6.21 3.26 1.13
C ILE A 22 -6.45 2.40 -0.12
N PHE A 23 -5.67 2.66 -1.15
CA PHE A 23 -5.60 1.85 -2.36
C PHE A 23 -4.30 1.05 -2.33
N ASP A 24 -4.42 -0.26 -2.17
CA ASP A 24 -3.29 -1.20 -2.21
C ASP A 24 -3.28 -1.92 -3.57
N GLY A 25 -2.20 -1.74 -4.32
CA GLY A 25 -1.98 -2.36 -5.62
C GLY A 25 -1.56 -1.38 -6.70
N ASN A 26 -1.07 -1.92 -7.82
CA ASN A 26 -0.54 -1.12 -8.91
C ASN A 26 -1.59 -0.18 -9.53
N ILE A 27 -1.13 0.99 -9.95
CA ILE A 27 -1.96 1.95 -10.67
C ILE A 27 -2.03 1.61 -12.16
N ASP A 28 -3.22 1.79 -12.72
CA ASP A 28 -3.50 1.74 -14.15
C ASP A 28 -4.07 3.10 -14.56
N GLU A 29 -3.68 3.53 -15.76
CA GLU A 29 -3.95 4.85 -16.35
C GLU A 29 -5.46 5.13 -16.38
N VAL A 30 -6.27 4.10 -16.69
CA VAL A 30 -7.72 4.24 -16.83
C VAL A 30 -8.40 4.65 -15.53
N TRP A 31 -8.04 4.04 -14.39
CA TRP A 31 -8.76 4.32 -13.15
C TRP A 31 -8.22 5.54 -12.42
N ILE A 32 -6.91 5.83 -12.52
CA ILE A 32 -6.32 6.98 -11.83
C ILE A 32 -6.83 8.30 -12.39
N GLU A 33 -7.07 8.38 -13.70
CA GLU A 33 -7.68 9.56 -14.32
C GLU A 33 -9.09 9.86 -13.78
N ASN A 34 -9.87 8.82 -13.47
CA ASN A 34 -11.20 8.98 -12.90
C ASN A 34 -11.17 9.48 -11.44
N ILE A 35 -10.05 9.31 -10.73
CA ILE A 35 -9.85 9.72 -9.34
C ILE A 35 -9.09 11.04 -9.24
N ALA A 36 -8.27 11.40 -10.23
CA ALA A 36 -7.48 12.62 -10.24
C ALA A 36 -8.21 13.89 -9.76
N PRO A 37 -9.50 14.13 -10.09
CA PRO A 37 -10.23 15.28 -9.55
C PRO A 37 -10.28 15.37 -8.02
N ILE A 38 -10.34 14.24 -7.29
CA ILE A 38 -10.33 14.25 -5.81
C ILE A 38 -8.93 14.47 -5.22
N LEU A 39 -7.88 14.19 -6.00
CA LEU A 39 -6.49 14.46 -5.63
C LEU A 39 -6.11 15.93 -5.88
N GLN A 40 -6.86 16.60 -6.76
CA GLN A 40 -6.74 18.02 -7.02
C GLN A 40 -7.42 18.87 -5.94
N GLU A 41 -7.14 20.18 -5.97
CA GLU A 41 -7.81 21.17 -5.12
C GLU A 41 -9.34 21.12 -5.23
N LYS A 42 -9.84 20.69 -6.39
CA LYS A 42 -11.26 20.52 -6.67
C LYS A 42 -11.76 19.18 -6.10
N LYS A 43 -11.71 18.99 -4.77
CA LYS A 43 -12.15 17.82 -3.97
C LYS A 43 -13.59 17.34 -4.28
N ARG A 44 -13.84 16.93 -5.51
CA ARG A 44 -15.15 16.60 -6.08
C ARG A 44 -14.97 15.54 -7.14
N LEU A 45 -15.77 14.49 -7.05
CA LEU A 45 -15.80 13.39 -7.99
C LEU A 45 -17.04 13.51 -8.88
N TYR A 46 -16.83 13.57 -10.19
CA TYR A 46 -17.91 13.67 -11.17
C TYR A 46 -18.28 12.28 -11.66
N LEU A 47 -19.51 11.86 -11.38
CA LEU A 47 -20.02 10.58 -11.83
C LEU A 47 -20.56 10.71 -13.25
N LYS A 48 -20.41 9.64 -14.03
CA LYS A 48 -21.04 9.53 -15.34
C LYS A 48 -22.58 9.54 -15.28
N SER A 49 -23.17 9.39 -14.09
CA SER A 49 -24.60 9.65 -13.84
C SER A 49 -24.99 11.14 -13.88
N GLY A 50 -24.00 12.05 -13.90
CA GLY A 50 -24.18 13.50 -13.78
C GLY A 50 -24.15 14.02 -12.35
N GLU A 51 -24.08 13.15 -11.35
CA GLU A 51 -23.96 13.54 -9.94
C GLU A 51 -22.52 13.97 -9.60
N SER A 52 -22.40 14.96 -8.74
CA SER A 52 -21.11 15.37 -8.16
C SER A 52 -21.06 15.00 -6.68
N LEU A 53 -20.06 14.21 -6.29
CA LEU A 53 -19.79 13.88 -4.88
C LEU A 53 -18.68 14.78 -4.34
N PHE A 54 -18.90 15.37 -3.17
CA PHE A 54 -17.86 16.12 -2.47
C PHE A 54 -16.97 15.16 -1.67
N TYR A 55 -15.65 15.30 -1.82
CA TYR A 55 -14.67 14.57 -1.04
C TYR A 55 -14.38 15.35 0.25
N PRO A 56 -14.72 14.82 1.44
CA PRO A 56 -14.62 15.58 2.69
C PRO A 56 -13.18 16.00 3.04
N ASP A 57 -13.01 17.18 3.64
CA ASP A 57 -11.68 17.71 4.01
C ASP A 57 -10.99 16.94 5.13
N ASN A 58 -11.77 16.23 5.95
CA ASN A 58 -11.32 15.36 7.03
C ASN A 58 -10.93 13.95 6.54
N CYS A 59 -10.91 13.71 5.23
CA CYS A 59 -10.54 12.42 4.66
C CYS A 59 -9.17 12.48 3.96
N THR A 60 -8.38 11.42 4.09
CA THR A 60 -7.06 11.29 3.46
C THR A 60 -7.03 10.08 2.53
N THR A 61 -6.49 10.26 1.33
CA THR A 61 -6.27 9.16 0.37
C THR A 61 -4.81 8.76 0.35
N ILE A 62 -4.52 7.46 0.37
CA ILE A 62 -3.18 6.89 0.27
C ILE A 62 -3.16 5.84 -0.84
N PHE A 63 -2.08 5.83 -1.62
CA PHE A 63 -1.79 4.82 -2.63
C PHE A 63 -0.53 4.05 -2.25
N GLU A 64 -0.66 2.74 -2.06
CA GLU A 64 0.46 1.82 -1.90
C GLU A 64 0.71 1.14 -3.25
N VAL A 65 1.82 1.52 -3.89
CA VAL A 65 2.13 1.14 -5.27
C VAL A 65 3.58 0.72 -5.40
N LEU A 66 3.85 -0.28 -6.25
CA LEU A 66 5.22 -0.71 -6.52
C LEU A 66 5.99 0.31 -7.36
N ASN A 67 5.33 0.89 -8.36
CA ASN A 67 5.91 1.91 -9.24
C ASN A 67 4.81 2.85 -9.78
N LEU A 68 5.24 3.99 -10.30
CA LEU A 68 4.38 5.03 -10.86
C LEU A 68 4.44 5.08 -12.41
N ASN A 69 4.87 3.99 -13.04
CA ASN A 69 5.15 3.97 -14.48
C ASN A 69 3.91 4.25 -15.34
N ASN A 70 2.72 3.90 -14.83
CA ASN A 70 1.43 4.09 -15.49
C ASN A 70 0.71 5.37 -15.05
N CYS A 71 1.39 6.26 -14.31
CA CYS A 71 0.82 7.52 -13.86
C CYS A 71 1.41 8.68 -14.65
N SER A 72 0.55 9.58 -15.14
CA SER A 72 1.02 10.77 -15.82
C SER A 72 1.70 11.75 -14.83
N PRO A 73 2.79 12.44 -15.22
CA PRO A 73 3.50 13.38 -14.35
C PRO A 73 2.62 14.46 -13.70
N PRO A 74 1.59 15.01 -14.37
CA PRO A 74 0.69 15.98 -13.76
C PRO A 74 -0.15 15.44 -12.59
N ILE A 75 -0.46 14.15 -12.58
CA ILE A 75 -1.20 13.50 -11.47
C ILE A 75 -0.27 13.31 -10.29
N VAL A 76 0.94 12.79 -10.56
CA VAL A 76 1.95 12.55 -9.52
C VAL A 76 2.38 13.85 -8.84
N SER A 77 2.48 14.95 -9.59
CA SER A 77 2.88 16.25 -9.03
C SER A 77 1.85 16.87 -8.08
N GLN A 78 0.60 16.39 -8.09
CA GLN A 78 -0.46 16.85 -7.18
C GLN A 78 -0.46 16.08 -5.86
N CYS A 79 0.34 15.02 -5.75
CA CYS A 79 0.41 14.16 -4.58
C CYS A 79 1.76 14.29 -3.88
N ALA A 80 1.77 14.06 -2.57
CA ALA A 80 3.02 13.79 -1.87
C ALA A 80 3.45 12.35 -2.16
N VAL A 81 4.67 12.18 -2.68
CA VAL A 81 5.25 10.86 -2.96
C VAL A 81 6.28 10.52 -1.89
N ILE A 82 6.07 9.40 -1.21
CA ILE A 82 6.99 8.86 -0.21
C ILE A 82 7.65 7.63 -0.81
N PHE A 83 8.96 7.70 -1.06
CA PHE A 83 9.73 6.55 -1.53
C PHE A 83 10.21 5.73 -0.33
N LEU A 84 9.82 4.46 -0.29
CA LEU A 84 10.26 3.52 0.72
C LEU A 84 11.33 2.60 0.11
N GLU A 85 12.54 2.65 0.67
CA GLU A 85 13.62 1.77 0.24
C GLU A 85 13.38 0.35 0.78
N SER A 86 13.56 -0.67 -0.09
CA SER A 86 13.38 -2.08 0.28
C SER A 86 14.34 -2.54 1.37
N THR A 87 15.47 -1.86 1.53
CA THR A 87 16.47 -2.10 2.58
C THR A 87 15.97 -1.70 3.97
N ASN A 88 15.04 -0.73 4.07
CA ASN A 88 14.51 -0.25 5.35
C ASN A 88 13.46 -1.19 5.95
N VAL A 89 12.68 -1.88 5.10
CA VAL A 89 11.68 -2.89 5.50
C VAL A 89 12.11 -4.25 4.98
N GLY A 90 13.23 -4.75 5.51
CA GLY A 90 13.75 -6.07 5.16
C GLY A 90 13.01 -7.22 5.84
N TRP A 91 13.32 -8.45 5.40
CA TRP A 91 12.79 -9.71 5.95
C TRP A 91 12.94 -9.81 7.48
N SER A 92 14.01 -9.24 8.05
CA SER A 92 14.25 -9.24 9.51
C SER A 92 13.16 -8.49 10.28
N SER A 93 12.67 -7.35 9.76
CA SER A 93 11.60 -6.58 10.41
C SER A 93 10.28 -7.33 10.40
N LEU A 94 9.97 -8.04 9.30
CA LEU A 94 8.79 -8.88 9.18
C LEU A 94 8.80 -10.02 10.21
N ILE A 95 9.94 -10.70 10.37
CA ILE A 95 10.07 -11.79 11.35
C ILE A 95 9.95 -11.27 12.78
N LYS A 96 10.52 -10.10 13.09
CA LYS A 96 10.37 -9.48 14.41
C LYS A 96 8.90 -9.15 14.71
N ALA A 97 8.18 -8.59 13.75
CA ALA A 97 6.75 -8.29 13.89
C ALA A 97 5.92 -9.58 14.04
N TRP A 98 6.22 -10.61 13.25
CA TRP A 98 5.60 -11.93 13.39
C TRP A 98 5.88 -12.56 14.76
N ALA A 99 7.12 -12.51 15.24
CA ALA A 99 7.48 -13.03 16.54
C ALA A 99 6.71 -12.35 17.68
N GLN A 100 6.43 -11.04 17.55
CA GLN A 100 5.62 -10.28 18.52
C GLN A 100 4.12 -10.60 18.43
N SER A 101 3.60 -11.00 17.26
CA SER A 101 2.18 -11.32 17.10
C SER A 101 1.82 -12.73 17.58
N VAL A 102 2.79 -13.65 17.60
CA VAL A 102 2.60 -15.05 18.03
C VAL A 102 2.53 -15.13 19.56
N LYS A 103 1.31 -15.29 20.09
CA LYS A 103 1.04 -15.54 21.52
C LYS A 103 1.03 -17.04 21.78
N SER A 104 2.20 -17.63 21.99
CA SER A 104 2.30 -19.05 22.28
C SER A 104 3.41 -19.34 23.29
N LEU A 105 3.16 -20.34 24.14
CA LEU A 105 4.11 -20.74 25.19
C LEU A 105 5.48 -21.14 24.61
N TRP A 106 5.50 -21.80 23.45
CA TRP A 106 6.75 -22.19 22.80
C TRP A 106 7.52 -20.96 22.30
N MET A 107 6.83 -19.96 21.74
CA MET A 107 7.50 -18.75 21.27
C MET A 107 8.05 -17.95 22.45
N GLU A 108 7.34 -17.86 23.57
CA GLU A 108 7.85 -17.20 24.79
C GLU A 108 9.13 -17.85 25.33
N LEU A 109 9.23 -19.18 25.26
CA LEU A 109 10.39 -19.94 25.75
C LEU A 109 11.57 -19.96 24.77
N TYR A 110 11.30 -19.96 23.46
CA TYR A 110 12.30 -20.21 22.42
C TYR A 110 12.47 -19.08 21.40
N CYS A 111 11.89 -17.88 21.63
CA CYS A 111 11.93 -16.76 20.69
C CYS A 111 13.37 -16.41 20.27
N GLN A 112 14.28 -16.29 21.23
CA GLN A 112 15.66 -15.89 20.94
C GLN A 112 16.41 -16.93 20.09
N GLN A 113 16.27 -18.23 20.40
CA GLN A 113 16.89 -19.30 19.62
C GLN A 113 16.28 -19.38 18.21
N THR A 114 14.97 -19.17 18.09
CA THR A 114 14.29 -19.21 16.80
C THR A 114 14.72 -18.05 15.91
N LEU A 115 14.78 -16.83 16.47
CA LEU A 115 15.27 -15.65 15.74
C LEU A 115 16.75 -15.76 15.35
N SER A 116 17.60 -16.34 16.22
CA SER A 116 19.02 -16.52 15.89
C SER A 116 19.22 -17.52 14.75
N LEU A 117 18.47 -18.63 14.76
CA LEU A 117 18.49 -19.61 13.68
C LEU A 117 18.00 -19.00 12.36
N ILE A 118 16.88 -18.27 12.39
CA ILE A 118 16.35 -17.63 11.18
C ILE A 118 17.35 -16.61 10.62
N ASN A 119 17.94 -15.77 11.48
CA ASN A 119 18.94 -14.80 11.02
C ASN A 119 20.19 -15.48 10.42
N TRP A 120 20.61 -16.60 11.00
CA TRP A 120 21.75 -17.38 10.53
C TRP A 120 21.49 -18.05 9.18
N VAL A 121 20.29 -18.60 8.94
CA VAL A 121 19.97 -19.33 7.70
C VAL A 121 19.55 -18.40 6.56
N VAL A 122 18.72 -17.38 6.84
CA VAL A 122 18.07 -16.59 5.78
C VAL A 122 19.09 -15.77 4.98
N THR A 123 20.09 -15.17 5.63
CA THR A 123 21.07 -14.32 4.94
C THR A 123 21.90 -15.11 3.91
N PRO A 124 22.52 -16.26 4.26
CA PRO A 124 23.21 -17.11 3.28
C PRO A 124 22.30 -17.64 2.18
N CYS A 125 21.06 -18.02 2.49
CA CYS A 125 20.12 -18.51 1.49
C CYS A 125 19.74 -17.44 0.48
N LEU A 126 19.44 -16.21 0.92
CA LEU A 126 19.16 -15.09 0.03
C LEU A 126 20.35 -14.76 -0.86
N TYR A 127 21.55 -14.70 -0.28
CA TYR A 127 22.78 -14.47 -1.05
C TYR A 127 22.99 -15.54 -2.13
N PHE A 128 22.74 -16.81 -1.80
CA PHE A 128 22.84 -17.91 -2.75
C PHE A 128 21.82 -17.76 -3.89
N LEU A 129 20.57 -17.44 -3.57
CA LEU A 129 19.51 -17.23 -4.55
C LEU A 129 19.85 -16.07 -5.50
N GLU A 130 20.33 -14.95 -4.97
CA GLU A 130 20.71 -13.78 -5.78
C GLU A 130 21.94 -14.05 -6.68
N SER A 131 22.89 -14.85 -6.19
CA SER A 131 24.17 -15.07 -6.89
C SER A 131 24.16 -16.25 -7.86
N HIS A 132 23.33 -17.27 -7.60
CA HIS A 132 23.40 -18.56 -8.30
C HIS A 132 22.09 -18.99 -8.94
N CYS A 133 20.97 -18.33 -8.64
CA CYS A 133 19.68 -18.64 -9.25
C CYS A 133 19.25 -17.51 -10.19
N THR A 134 18.56 -17.88 -11.26
CA THR A 134 17.86 -16.93 -12.12
C THR A 134 16.36 -17.07 -11.89
N MET A 135 15.66 -15.95 -11.72
CA MET A 135 14.20 -15.97 -11.71
C MET A 135 13.70 -16.27 -13.12
N LEU A 136 12.97 -17.38 -13.28
CA LEU A 136 12.41 -17.81 -14.56
C LEU A 136 11.12 -17.05 -14.92
N CYS A 137 10.44 -16.46 -13.95
CA CYS A 137 9.33 -15.55 -14.15
C CYS A 137 9.44 -14.38 -13.15
N SER A 138 9.54 -13.17 -13.66
CA SER A 138 9.27 -11.96 -12.87
C SER A 138 7.76 -11.75 -12.83
N LEU A 139 7.17 -11.82 -11.64
CA LEU A 139 5.78 -11.39 -11.38
C LEU A 139 5.68 -9.86 -11.46
#